data_AF-A0A6B2LN75-F1
#
_entry.id   AF-A0A6B2LN75-F1
#
_cell.length_a   1.000
_cell.length_b   1.000
_cell.length_c   1.000
_cell.angle_alpha   90.00
_cell.angle_beta   90.00
_cell.angle_gamma   90.00
#
_symmetry.space_group_name_H-M   'P 1'
#
loop_
_entity.id
_entity.type
_entity.pdbx_description
1 polymer ?
#
loop_
_entity_poly.entity_id
_entity_poly.type
_entity_poly.pdbx_seq_one_letter_code
_entity_poly.pdbx_strand_id
1 'polypeptide(L)'
;MDPFKTFGWQISKDGLTIRHDFNSLFGSSLANVYVTKGKWYYEVLLITDGLMQIGWANKKFVAAPAIGKGVGDENHSWAVDLNRKLKWHQSEFSTELPYGHVTWVSGGIVQFYLDLDERRMGFGYNGQYLGDAFEGIEVDGGICPAVSGNLENEIQFNFGETPFK
;
A
#
# COMPACT_ATOMS: atom_id res chain seq x y z
N MET A 1 -11.24 -3.07 -3.88
CA MET A 1 -10.53 -2.09 -4.72
C MET A 1 -11.52 -1.41 -5.66
N ASP A 2 -11.29 -0.13 -5.98
CA ASP A 2 -12.13 0.64 -6.89
C ASP A 2 -11.72 0.36 -8.35
N PRO A 3 -12.58 -0.28 -9.17
CA PRO A 3 -12.23 -0.60 -10.55
C PRO A 3 -12.04 0.63 -11.44
N PHE A 4 -12.60 1.79 -11.08
CA PHE A 4 -12.49 3.00 -11.88
C PHE A 4 -11.19 3.77 -11.65
N LYS A 5 -10.54 3.56 -10.50
CA LYS A 5 -9.26 4.20 -10.13
C LYS A 5 -8.05 3.34 -10.44
N THR A 6 -8.29 2.16 -11.00
CA THR A 6 -7.30 1.12 -11.16
C THR A 6 -6.87 1.04 -12.61
N PHE A 7 -5.59 1.30 -12.89
CA PHE A 7 -5.02 1.24 -14.23
C PHE A 7 -4.01 0.10 -14.33
N GLY A 8 -4.16 -0.77 -15.35
CA GLY A 8 -3.24 -1.89 -15.59
C GLY A 8 -3.46 -3.13 -14.70
N TRP A 9 -4.40 -3.07 -13.74
CA TRP A 9 -4.74 -4.22 -12.91
C TRP A 9 -6.05 -4.89 -13.33
N GLN A 10 -6.05 -6.22 -13.29
CA GLN A 10 -7.23 -7.06 -13.23
C GLN A 10 -7.71 -7.12 -11.77
N ILE A 11 -9.04 -7.11 -11.58
CA ILE A 11 -9.67 -7.16 -10.26
C ILE A 11 -10.68 -8.30 -10.25
N SER A 12 -10.64 -9.13 -9.21
CA SER A 12 -11.64 -10.18 -8.95
C SER A 12 -13.04 -9.59 -8.75
N LYS A 13 -14.07 -10.43 -8.87
CA LYS A 13 -15.48 -10.00 -8.74
C LYS A 13 -15.82 -9.43 -7.36
N ASP A 14 -15.19 -9.93 -6.30
CA ASP A 14 -15.32 -9.41 -4.93
C ASP A 14 -14.53 -8.12 -4.70
N GLY A 15 -13.67 -7.72 -5.65
CA GLY A 15 -12.86 -6.54 -5.55
C GLY A 15 -11.62 -6.67 -4.65
N LEU A 16 -11.28 -7.87 -4.16
CA LEU A 16 -10.24 -8.05 -3.14
C LEU A 16 -8.92 -8.59 -3.68
N THR A 17 -8.96 -9.43 -4.71
CA THR A 17 -7.75 -9.92 -5.39
C THR A 17 -7.48 -9.07 -6.60
N ILE A 18 -6.24 -8.58 -6.71
CA ILE A 18 -5.80 -7.80 -7.86
C ILE A 18 -4.48 -8.32 -8.40
N ARG A 19 -4.36 -8.28 -9.73
CA ARG A 19 -3.17 -8.70 -10.47
C ARG A 19 -2.80 -7.67 -11.52
N HIS A 20 -1.53 -7.27 -11.57
CA HIS A 20 -1.05 -6.35 -12.60
C HIS A 20 -0.50 -7.12 -13.80
N ASP A 21 -1.17 -7.04 -14.95
CA ASP A 21 -0.81 -7.80 -16.16
C ASP A 21 -0.17 -6.94 -17.27
N PHE A 22 0.06 -5.65 -16.99
CA PHE A 22 0.61 -4.74 -17.99
C PHE A 22 2.13 -4.62 -17.87
N ASN A 23 2.83 -4.85 -18.98
CA ASN A 23 4.28 -4.71 -19.02
C ASN A 23 4.70 -3.23 -19.12
N SER A 24 5.84 -2.87 -18.54
CA SER A 24 6.49 -1.54 -18.64
C SER A 24 5.84 -0.37 -17.87
N LEU A 25 4.88 -0.62 -16.96
CA LEU A 25 4.32 0.41 -16.09
C LEU A 25 4.24 -0.05 -14.65
N PHE A 26 4.48 0.88 -13.72
CA PHE A 26 4.26 0.64 -12.29
C PHE A 26 2.84 1.12 -11.92
N GLY A 27 1.85 0.30 -12.27
CA GLY A 27 0.44 0.65 -12.20
C GLY A 27 -0.03 0.80 -10.76
N SER A 28 -1.01 1.69 -10.52
CA SER A 28 -1.56 1.95 -9.18
C SER A 28 -3.04 1.58 -9.09
N SER A 29 -3.46 1.11 -7.92
CA SER A 29 -4.85 0.79 -7.57
C SER A 29 -5.19 1.33 -6.18
N LEU A 30 -6.38 1.89 -6.01
CA LEU A 30 -6.86 2.45 -4.74
C LEU A 30 -8.14 1.72 -4.28
N ALA A 31 -8.32 1.61 -2.97
CA ALA A 31 -9.59 1.22 -2.39
C ALA A 31 -10.68 2.30 -2.63
N ASN A 32 -11.94 1.91 -2.47
CA ASN A 32 -13.10 2.77 -2.70
C ASN A 32 -13.58 3.52 -1.45
N VAL A 33 -13.07 3.19 -0.27
CA VAL A 33 -13.45 3.81 1.01
C VAL A 33 -12.30 4.63 1.57
N TYR A 34 -12.57 5.90 1.89
CA TYR A 34 -11.64 6.79 2.56
C TYR A 34 -12.04 6.97 4.01
N VAL A 35 -11.08 6.81 4.90
CA VAL A 35 -11.26 6.98 6.34
C VAL A 35 -10.71 8.33 6.78
N THR A 36 -11.33 8.94 7.79
CA THR A 36 -11.05 10.35 8.16
C THR A 36 -10.71 10.56 9.64
N LYS A 37 -10.94 9.56 10.50
CA LYS A 37 -10.67 9.61 11.95
C LYS A 37 -10.52 8.22 12.55
N GLY A 38 -9.94 8.12 13.75
CA GLY A 38 -9.81 6.87 14.50
C GLY A 38 -8.68 5.97 14.00
N LYS A 39 -8.72 4.72 14.44
CA LYS A 39 -7.68 3.71 14.16
C LYS A 39 -8.21 2.66 13.18
N TRP A 40 -7.40 2.33 12.19
CA TRP A 40 -7.76 1.44 11.09
C TRP A 40 -6.68 0.41 10.84
N TYR A 41 -7.13 -0.73 10.31
CA TYR A 41 -6.29 -1.88 10.07
C TYR A 41 -6.75 -2.61 8.81
N TYR A 42 -5.80 -3.13 8.03
CA TYR A 42 -6.07 -4.13 7.00
C TYR A 42 -4.87 -5.05 6.80
N GLU A 43 -5.10 -6.18 6.14
CA GLU A 43 -4.07 -7.14 5.77
C GLU A 43 -3.97 -7.27 4.26
N VAL A 44 -2.78 -7.63 3.79
CA VAL A 44 -2.55 -8.05 2.41
C VAL A 44 -1.85 -9.38 2.40
N LEU A 45 -2.50 -10.38 1.80
CA LEU A 45 -1.85 -11.63 1.43
C LEU A 45 -1.08 -11.43 0.12
N LEU A 46 0.21 -11.72 0.16
CA LEU A 46 1.07 -11.72 -1.01
C LEU A 46 0.86 -13.02 -1.79
N ILE A 47 0.19 -12.97 -2.94
CA ILE A 47 0.09 -14.14 -3.82
C ILE A 47 1.42 -14.32 -4.57
N THR A 48 2.07 -13.21 -4.93
CA THR A 48 3.44 -13.15 -5.44
C THR A 48 4.31 -12.23 -4.57
N ASP A 49 5.63 -12.34 -4.66
CA ASP A 49 6.62 -11.56 -3.91
C ASP A 49 7.46 -10.61 -4.76
N GLY A 50 6.90 -10.18 -5.90
CA GLY A 50 7.54 -9.17 -6.74
C GLY A 50 7.68 -7.80 -6.07
N LEU A 51 8.18 -6.85 -6.86
CA LEU A 51 8.40 -5.46 -6.42
C LEU A 51 7.09 -4.68 -6.38
N MET A 52 6.61 -4.42 -5.16
CA MET A 52 5.37 -3.68 -4.91
C MET A 52 5.61 -2.57 -3.88
N GLN A 53 4.85 -1.50 -3.98
CA GLN A 53 4.72 -0.45 -2.97
C GLN A 53 3.28 -0.49 -2.46
N ILE A 54 3.08 -0.92 -1.22
CA ILE A 54 1.74 -1.09 -0.64
C ILE A 54 1.59 -0.16 0.56
N GLY A 55 0.46 0.52 0.69
CA GLY A 55 0.18 1.36 1.84
C GLY A 55 -1.07 2.21 1.66
N TRP A 56 -0.95 3.51 1.88
CA TRP A 56 -2.07 4.43 2.00
C TRP A 56 -1.93 5.62 1.06
N ALA A 57 -3.03 6.11 0.51
CA ALA A 57 -3.08 7.29 -0.35
C ALA A 57 -4.24 8.20 0.06
N ASN A 58 -3.99 9.50 0.15
CA ASN A 58 -5.04 10.48 0.42
C ASN A 58 -5.71 10.93 -0.89
N LYS A 59 -6.73 11.78 -0.79
CA LYS A 59 -7.53 12.21 -1.96
C LYS A 59 -6.78 13.04 -3.00
N LYS A 60 -5.63 13.61 -2.66
CA LYS A 60 -4.79 14.39 -3.58
C LYS A 60 -3.77 13.52 -4.32
N PHE A 61 -3.66 12.22 -3.99
CA PHE A 61 -2.78 11.30 -4.71
C PHE A 61 -3.15 11.24 -6.19
N VAL A 62 -2.13 11.37 -7.04
CA VAL A 62 -2.24 11.21 -8.49
C VAL A 62 -1.21 10.18 -8.94
N ALA A 63 -1.69 9.06 -9.49
CA ALA A 63 -0.82 8.04 -10.06
C ALA A 63 -0.08 8.57 -11.29
N ALA A 64 1.22 8.29 -11.41
CA ALA A 64 2.05 8.68 -12.54
C ALA A 64 2.85 7.48 -13.10
N PRO A 65 2.16 6.40 -13.52
CA PRO A 65 2.81 5.15 -13.92
C PRO A 65 3.72 5.30 -15.15
N ALA A 66 3.44 6.27 -16.03
CA ALA A 66 4.22 6.53 -17.25
C ALA A 66 5.66 7.00 -16.99
N ILE A 67 5.93 7.55 -15.80
CA ILE A 67 7.27 7.95 -15.34
C ILE A 67 7.77 7.06 -14.20
N GLY A 68 7.14 5.90 -14.00
CA GLY A 68 7.52 4.92 -12.99
C GLY A 68 7.22 5.33 -11.55
N LYS A 69 6.36 6.33 -11.31
CA LYS A 69 6.00 6.78 -9.96
C LYS A 69 4.74 6.09 -9.46
N GLY A 70 4.86 5.44 -8.30
CA GLY A 70 3.81 4.74 -7.58
C GLY A 70 3.44 5.36 -6.23
N VAL A 71 2.76 4.57 -5.40
CA VAL A 71 2.35 4.94 -4.04
C VAL A 71 3.59 5.16 -3.18
N GLY A 72 3.75 6.38 -2.67
CA GLY A 72 4.91 6.81 -1.87
C GLY A 72 5.97 7.59 -2.65
N ASP A 73 5.89 7.69 -3.99
CA ASP A 73 6.82 8.49 -4.79
C ASP A 73 6.47 10.00 -4.87
N GLU A 74 5.46 10.40 -4.09
CA GLU A 74 4.96 11.76 -3.96
C GLU A 74 4.46 12.02 -2.51
N ASN A 75 3.90 13.20 -2.25
CA ASN A 75 3.66 13.72 -0.89
C ASN A 75 2.23 13.44 -0.35
N HIS A 76 1.38 12.74 -1.09
CA HIS A 76 0.00 12.41 -0.76
C HIS A 76 -0.25 10.90 -0.58
N SER A 77 0.82 10.12 -0.49
CA SER A 77 0.78 8.68 -0.27
C SER A 77 2.02 8.18 0.47
N TRP A 78 1.87 7.01 1.08
CA TRP A 78 2.84 6.36 1.95
C TRP A 78 2.83 4.87 1.69
N ALA A 79 3.98 4.24 1.47
CA ALA A 79 4.05 2.82 1.21
C ALA A 79 5.25 2.13 1.86
N VAL A 80 5.17 0.81 1.92
CA VAL A 80 6.30 -0.09 2.16
C VAL A 80 6.56 -0.96 0.96
N ASP A 81 7.84 -1.24 0.75
CA ASP A 81 8.36 -2.30 -0.10
C ASP A 81 9.28 -3.15 0.75
N LEU A 82 8.78 -4.29 1.25
CA LEU A 82 9.60 -5.17 2.08
C LEU A 82 10.52 -6.07 1.25
N ASN A 83 10.37 -6.13 -0.08
CA ASN A 83 11.39 -6.76 -0.91
C ASN A 83 12.71 -5.98 -0.83
N ARG A 84 12.61 -4.65 -0.93
CA ARG A 84 13.74 -3.72 -0.82
C ARG A 84 14.04 -3.26 0.61
N LYS A 85 13.17 -3.56 1.58
CA LYS A 85 13.27 -3.09 2.98
C LYS A 85 13.25 -1.57 3.07
N LEU A 86 12.32 -0.98 2.33
CA LEU A 86 12.16 0.47 2.21
C LEU A 86 10.75 0.89 2.58
N LYS A 87 10.65 2.11 3.11
CA LYS A 87 9.41 2.89 3.18
C LYS A 87 9.52 4.05 2.19
N TRP A 88 8.39 4.41 1.61
CA TRP A 88 8.27 5.36 0.50
C TRP A 88 7.32 6.49 0.87
N HIS A 89 7.82 7.70 0.81
CA HIS A 89 7.04 8.94 0.91
C HIS A 89 7.94 10.11 0.48
N GLN A 90 7.46 10.99 -0.41
CA GLN A 90 8.23 12.17 -0.80
C GLN A 90 8.34 13.14 0.37
N SER A 91 9.56 13.26 0.92
CA SER A 91 9.94 14.32 1.85
C SER A 91 10.86 15.34 1.18
N GLU A 92 11.25 16.37 1.92
CA GLU A 92 12.25 17.36 1.47
C GLU A 92 13.62 16.74 1.18
N PHE A 93 13.96 15.62 1.83
CA PHE A 93 15.33 15.07 1.83
C PHE A 93 15.46 13.72 1.10
N SER A 94 14.41 12.91 1.11
CA SER A 94 14.39 11.62 0.42
C SER A 94 12.96 11.17 0.12
N THR A 95 12.82 10.34 -0.90
CA THR A 95 11.58 9.63 -1.25
C THR A 95 11.56 8.21 -0.71
N GLU A 96 12.73 7.63 -0.46
CA GLU A 96 12.91 6.27 0.04
C GLU A 96 13.81 6.27 1.29
N LEU A 97 13.42 5.51 2.31
CA LEU A 97 14.20 5.36 3.54
C LEU A 97 14.21 3.90 3.98
N PRO A 98 15.28 3.41 4.63
CA PRO A 98 15.30 2.08 5.22
C PRO A 98 14.12 1.85 6.17
N TYR A 99 13.47 0.70 6.05
CA TYR A 99 12.38 0.29 6.93
C TYR A 99 12.22 -1.23 6.97
N GLY A 100 11.92 -1.76 8.15
CA GLY A 100 11.82 -3.19 8.38
C GLY A 100 13.18 -3.90 8.29
N HIS A 101 13.19 -5.17 8.71
CA HIS A 101 14.37 -6.03 8.65
C HIS A 101 14.09 -7.36 7.93
N VAL A 102 12.82 -7.60 7.58
CA VAL A 102 12.33 -8.80 6.92
C VAL A 102 12.22 -8.57 5.42
N THR A 103 12.40 -9.63 4.64
CA THR A 103 12.03 -9.66 3.22
C THR A 103 10.74 -10.45 3.10
N TRP A 104 9.75 -9.88 2.42
CA TRP A 104 8.50 -10.58 2.21
C TRP A 104 8.65 -11.74 1.22
N VAL A 105 7.76 -12.72 1.26
CA VAL A 105 7.71 -13.85 0.31
C VAL A 105 6.27 -14.17 -0.04
N SER A 106 6.07 -14.90 -1.15
CA SER A 106 4.74 -15.40 -1.53
C SER A 106 4.15 -16.23 -0.39
N GLY A 107 2.85 -16.03 -0.14
CA GLY A 107 2.12 -16.58 1.01
C GLY A 107 2.25 -15.76 2.30
N GLY A 108 3.15 -14.77 2.35
CA GLY A 108 3.30 -13.86 3.48
C GLY A 108 2.13 -12.88 3.61
N ILE A 109 1.88 -12.43 4.83
CA ILE A 109 0.83 -11.45 5.15
C ILE A 109 1.49 -10.18 5.68
N VAL A 110 1.15 -9.06 5.06
CA VAL A 110 1.58 -7.73 5.51
C VAL A 110 0.41 -7.09 6.25
N GLN A 111 0.66 -6.65 7.48
CA GLN A 111 -0.30 -5.93 8.32
C GLN A 111 -0.11 -4.42 8.16
N PHE A 112 -1.20 -3.67 8.03
CA PHE A 112 -1.19 -2.23 7.85
C PHE A 112 -1.94 -1.55 8.98
N TYR A 113 -1.23 -0.76 9.79
CA TYR A 113 -1.79 -0.05 10.93
C TYR A 113 -1.85 1.45 10.62
N LEU A 114 -3.00 2.07 10.87
CA LEU A 114 -3.21 3.50 10.71
C LEU A 114 -3.85 4.07 11.97
N ASP A 115 -3.17 5.01 12.61
CA ASP A 115 -3.69 5.78 13.73
C ASP A 115 -3.85 7.23 13.29
N LEU A 116 -5.08 7.66 13.01
CA LEU A 116 -5.35 9.04 12.60
C LEU A 116 -5.43 10.01 13.78
N ASP A 117 -5.60 9.48 14.99
CA ASP A 117 -5.65 10.29 16.21
C ASP A 117 -4.23 10.74 16.59
N GLU A 118 -3.26 9.83 16.47
CA GLU A 118 -1.83 10.13 16.70
C GLU A 118 -1.06 10.46 15.41
N ARG A 119 -1.71 10.36 14.24
CA ARG A 119 -1.12 10.56 12.92
C ARG A 119 0.10 9.67 12.67
N ARG A 120 -0.02 8.39 13.02
CA ARG A 120 1.03 7.36 12.85
C ARG A 120 0.58 6.31 11.84
N MET A 121 1.54 5.79 11.07
CA MET A 121 1.37 4.58 10.28
C MET A 121 2.45 3.59 10.63
N GLY A 122 2.05 2.35 10.89
CA GLY A 122 2.95 1.24 11.15
C GLY A 122 2.63 0.06 10.25
N PHE A 123 3.56 -0.87 10.15
CA PHE A 123 3.38 -2.07 9.36
C PHE A 123 3.84 -3.30 10.16
N GLY A 124 3.30 -4.45 9.79
CA GLY A 124 3.70 -5.75 10.31
C GLY A 124 3.92 -6.75 9.19
N TYR A 125 4.58 -7.85 9.51
CA TYR A 125 4.72 -8.98 8.61
C TYR A 125 4.55 -10.30 9.38
N ASN A 126 3.64 -11.15 8.92
CA ASN A 126 3.30 -12.44 9.54
C ASN A 126 3.05 -12.33 11.07
N GLY A 127 2.33 -11.28 11.48
CA GLY A 127 1.92 -11.05 12.87
C GLY A 127 2.99 -10.33 13.71
N GLN A 128 4.20 -10.13 13.18
CA GLN A 128 5.23 -9.36 13.85
C GLN A 128 5.12 -7.88 13.48
N TYR A 129 4.92 -7.02 14.47
CA TYR A 129 4.98 -5.57 14.28
C TYR A 129 6.41 -5.12 13.95
N LEU A 130 6.57 -4.33 12.88
CA LEU A 130 7.87 -3.83 12.41
C LEU A 130 8.18 -2.41 12.88
N GLY A 131 7.27 -1.79 13.64
CA GLY A 131 7.39 -0.43 14.15
C GLY A 131 6.67 0.60 13.28
N ASP A 132 6.55 1.81 13.82
CA ASP A 132 5.99 2.94 13.06
C ASP A 132 6.94 3.32 11.93
N ALA A 133 6.38 3.45 10.74
CA ALA A 133 7.09 3.90 9.55
C ALA A 133 6.95 5.39 9.33
N PHE A 134 5.78 5.95 9.61
CA PHE A 134 5.47 7.35 9.34
C PHE A 134 4.77 7.99 10.53
N GLU A 135 5.10 9.25 10.77
CA GLU A 135 4.51 10.09 11.82
C GLU A 135 4.12 11.44 11.19
N GLY A 136 3.15 12.14 11.78
CA GLY A 136 2.71 13.44 11.30
C GLY A 136 1.98 13.39 9.95
N ILE A 137 1.37 12.26 9.61
CA ILE A 137 0.70 12.04 8.31
C ILE A 137 -0.43 13.05 8.04
N GLU A 138 -0.60 13.42 6.76
CA GLU A 138 -1.62 14.37 6.30
C GLU A 138 -2.73 13.70 5.50
N VAL A 139 -3.96 13.80 6.00
CA VAL A 139 -5.08 12.96 5.53
C VAL A 139 -5.98 13.68 4.51
N ASP A 140 -5.87 15.01 4.34
CA ASP A 140 -6.53 15.82 3.29
C ASP A 140 -7.97 15.38 2.90
N GLY A 141 -8.87 15.24 3.88
CA GLY A 141 -10.27 14.88 3.63
C GLY A 141 -10.53 13.38 3.43
N GLY A 142 -9.52 12.55 3.68
CA GLY A 142 -9.59 11.10 3.85
C GLY A 142 -8.43 10.36 3.21
N ILE A 143 -8.13 9.18 3.73
CA ILE A 143 -7.07 8.30 3.25
C ILE A 143 -7.60 6.88 3.02
N CYS A 144 -7.08 6.17 2.03
CA CYS A 144 -7.50 4.81 1.70
C CYS A 144 -6.30 3.89 1.42
N PRO A 145 -6.48 2.57 1.56
CA PRO A 145 -5.50 1.59 1.08
C PRO A 145 -5.19 1.79 -0.41
N ALA A 146 -3.93 1.60 -0.78
CA ALA A 146 -3.42 1.77 -2.13
C ALA A 146 -2.22 0.83 -2.38
N VAL A 147 -1.99 0.50 -3.65
CA VAL A 147 -0.81 -0.26 -4.07
C VAL A 147 -0.32 0.21 -5.44
N SER A 148 0.99 0.14 -5.63
CA SER A 148 1.63 0.09 -6.95
C SER A 148 2.44 -1.19 -7.13
N GLY A 149 2.46 -1.71 -8.35
CA GLY A 149 3.06 -2.98 -8.68
C GLY A 149 3.44 -3.04 -10.16
N ASN A 150 4.36 -3.95 -10.48
CA ASN A 150 4.77 -4.26 -11.84
C ASN A 150 4.09 -5.54 -12.35
N LEU A 151 4.38 -5.91 -13.60
CA LEU A 151 3.91 -7.12 -14.26
C LEU A 151 3.99 -8.36 -13.34
N GLU A 152 2.90 -9.14 -13.34
CA GLU A 152 2.69 -10.38 -12.58
C GLU A 152 2.59 -10.21 -11.06
N ASN A 153 2.56 -8.99 -10.54
CA ASN A 153 2.31 -8.79 -9.12
C ASN A 153 0.84 -9.03 -8.80
N GLU A 154 0.61 -9.96 -7.89
CA GLU A 154 -0.71 -10.37 -7.44
C GLU A 154 -0.79 -10.38 -5.91
N ILE A 155 -1.86 -9.79 -5.39
CA ILE A 155 -2.15 -9.68 -3.96
C ILE A 155 -3.65 -9.79 -3.68
N GLN A 156 -3.98 -10.13 -2.45
CA GLN A 156 -5.35 -10.13 -1.95
C GLN A 156 -5.47 -9.26 -0.69
N PHE A 157 -6.38 -8.30 -0.71
CA PHE A 157 -6.70 -7.48 0.46
C PHE A 157 -7.69 -8.19 1.38
N ASN A 158 -7.48 -8.08 2.69
CA ASN A 158 -8.45 -8.43 3.71
C ASN A 158 -8.78 -7.17 4.53
N PHE A 159 -9.95 -6.60 4.28
CA PHE A 159 -10.50 -5.46 5.04
C PHE A 159 -11.35 -5.90 6.25
N GLY A 160 -11.30 -7.19 6.60
CA GLY A 160 -12.09 -7.79 7.70
C GLY A 160 -13.21 -8.72 7.23
N GLU A 161 -13.24 -9.11 5.96
CA GLU A 161 -14.17 -10.16 5.47
C GLU A 161 -13.82 -11.53 6.07
N THR A 162 -12.54 -11.74 6.41
CA THR A 162 -12.07 -12.93 7.12
C THR A 162 -11.30 -12.54 8.38
N PRO A 163 -11.23 -13.43 9.40
CA PRO A 163 -10.44 -13.16 10.59
C PRO A 163 -9.00 -12.78 10.25
N PHE A 164 -8.53 -11.70 10.87
CA PHE A 164 -7.16 -11.24 10.78
C PHE A 164 -6.18 -12.28 11.37
N LYS A 165 -4.93 -12.27 10.88
CA LYS A 165 -3.89 -13.26 11.20
C LYS A 165 -2.65 -12.65 11.84
#